data_AF-A0A2R3QUD4-F1
#
_entry.id   AF-A0A2R3QUD4-F1
#
_cell.length_a   1.000
_cell.length_b   1.000
_cell.length_c   1.000
_cell.angle_alpha   90.00
_cell.angle_beta   90.00
_cell.angle_gamma   90.00
#
_symmetry.space_group_name_H-M   'P 1'
#
loop_
_entity.id
_entity.type
_entity.pdbx_description
1 polymer ?
#
loop_
_entity_poly.entity_id
_entity_poly.type
_entity_poly.pdbx_seq_one_letter_code
_entity_poly.pdbx_strand_id
1 'polypeptide(L)' 'MKCPVCGSADLVREKRDMPFTYREQTTVITEVGADWCNACGEALTDPEQSERVMAAIKRFRLQVDAG' A
#
# COMPACT_ATOMS: atom_id res chain seq x y z
N MET A 1 -4.72 -4.80 17.11
CA MET A 1 -5.80 -3.80 17.21
C MET A 1 -6.81 -4.07 16.10
N LYS A 2 -8.09 -3.74 16.30
CA LYS A 2 -9.09 -3.84 15.23
C LYS A 2 -8.77 -2.88 14.10
N CYS A 3 -9.00 -3.32 12.87
CA CYS A 3 -8.86 -2.48 11.69
C CYS A 3 -9.77 -1.24 11.81
N PRO A 4 -9.23 -0.02 11.68
CA PRO A 4 -10.02 1.20 11.80
C PRO A 4 -10.96 1.43 10.61
N VAL A 5 -10.74 0.74 9.50
CA VAL A 5 -11.57 0.88 8.28
C VAL A 5 -12.78 -0.04 8.31
N CYS A 6 -12.61 -1.33 8.61
CA CYS A 6 -13.72 -2.30 8.56
C CYS A 6 -14.22 -2.77 9.94
N GLY A 7 -13.51 -2.47 11.02
CA GLY A 7 -13.85 -2.90 12.40
C GLY A 7 -13.84 -4.41 12.65
N SER A 8 -13.61 -5.24 11.64
CA SER A 8 -13.96 -6.66 11.66
C SER A 8 -12.79 -7.57 12.08
N ALA A 9 -11.61 -7.37 11.48
CA ALA A 9 -10.43 -8.19 11.74
C ALA A 9 -9.39 -7.45 12.59
N ASP A 10 -8.60 -8.23 13.33
CA ASP A 10 -7.36 -7.74 13.90
C ASP A 10 -6.30 -7.61 12.82
N LEU A 11 -5.45 -6.59 12.98
CA LEU A 11 -4.35 -6.35 12.07
C LEU A 11 -3.18 -7.30 12.33
N VAL A 12 -2.51 -7.72 11.27
CA VAL A 12 -1.31 -8.58 11.30
C VAL A 12 -0.12 -7.78 10.78
N ARG A 13 0.95 -7.69 11.59
CA ARG A 13 2.20 -7.05 11.16
C ARG A 13 2.95 -7.97 10.22
N GLU A 14 3.05 -7.59 8.96
CA GLU A 14 3.75 -8.36 7.94
C GLU A 14 4.14 -7.47 6.74
N LYS A 15 4.85 -8.07 5.77
CA LYS A 15 5.17 -7.43 4.49
C LYS A 15 4.33 -8.05 3.39
N ARG A 16 3.72 -7.22 2.54
CA ARG A 16 3.00 -7.68 1.36
C ARG A 16 3.34 -6.84 0.14
N ASP A 17 3.10 -7.43 -1.02
CA ASP A 17 3.12 -6.70 -2.28
C ASP A 17 1.80 -5.94 -2.43
N MET A 18 1.89 -4.66 -2.79
CA MET A 18 0.74 -3.77 -2.94
C MET A 18 0.60 -3.33 -4.40
N PRO A 19 -0.36 -3.89 -5.15
CA PRO A 19 -0.69 -3.41 -6.49
C PRO A 19 -1.19 -1.96 -6.46
N PHE A 20 -0.72 -1.15 -7.40
CA PHE A 20 -1.16 0.23 -7.56
C PHE A 20 -1.46 0.50 -9.03
N THR A 21 -2.71 0.86 -9.32
CA THR A 21 -3.18 1.19 -10.67
C THR A 21 -3.34 2.69 -10.83
N TYR A 22 -2.81 3.23 -11.92
CA TYR A 22 -2.94 4.63 -12.32
C TYR A 22 -3.07 4.72 -13.84
N ARG A 23 -4.14 5.38 -14.32
CA ARG A 23 -4.47 5.50 -15.75
C ARG A 23 -4.36 4.16 -16.50
N GLU A 24 -5.07 3.15 -16.01
CA GLU A 24 -5.11 1.78 -16.56
C GLU A 24 -3.78 1.01 -16.52
N GLN A 25 -2.66 1.65 -16.16
CA GLN A 25 -1.37 1.00 -15.94
C GLN A 25 -1.24 0.57 -14.49
N THR A 26 -0.70 -0.62 -14.25
CA THR A 26 -0.51 -1.18 -12.90
C THR A 26 0.96 -1.42 -12.63
N THR A 27 1.40 -1.06 -11.43
CA THR A 27 2.69 -1.46 -10.85
C THR A 27 2.47 -2.22 -9.54
N VAL A 28 3.50 -2.87 -9.04
CA VAL A 28 3.50 -3.54 -7.73
C VAL A 28 4.57 -2.89 -6.86
N ILE A 29 4.15 -2.33 -5.73
CA ILE A 29 5.06 -1.84 -4.70
C ILE A 29 5.36 -3.02 -3.79
N THR A 30 6.56 -3.57 -3.90
CA THR A 30 6.94 -4.79 -3.20
C THR A 30 7.29 -4.54 -1.74
N GLU A 31 7.16 -5.59 -0.93
CA GLU A 31 7.60 -5.64 0.48
C GLU A 31 7.10 -4.48 1.35
N VAL A 32 5.85 -4.07 1.19
CA VAL A 32 5.24 -3.02 2.03
C VAL A 32 4.98 -3.57 3.42
N GLY A 33 5.81 -3.15 4.37
CA GLY A 33 5.65 -3.45 5.78
C GLY A 33 4.53 -2.61 6.38
N ALA A 34 3.51 -3.26 6.93
CA ALA A 34 2.36 -2.59 7.54
C ALA A 34 1.68 -3.51 8.55
N ASP A 35 0.78 -2.93 9.34
CA ASP A 35 -0.25 -3.70 10.03
C ASP A 35 -1.41 -3.91 9.04
N TRP A 36 -1.52 -5.13 8.50
CA TRP A 36 -2.43 -5.49 7.42
C TRP A 36 -3.75 -6.05 7.94
N CYS A 37 -4.86 -5.63 7.33
CA CYS A 37 -6.18 -6.20 7.56
C CYS A 37 -6.48 -7.30 6.54
N ASN A 38 -6.63 -8.54 7.00
CA ASN A 38 -7.01 -9.67 6.15
C ASN A 38 -8.45 -9.63 5.63
N ALA A 39 -9.33 -8.84 6.24
CA ALA A 39 -10.73 -8.76 5.84
C ALA A 39 -10.96 -7.78 4.67
N CYS A 40 -10.25 -6.64 4.65
CA CYS A 40 -10.51 -5.58 3.66
C CYS A 40 -9.26 -5.10 2.91
N GLY A 41 -8.07 -5.61 3.23
CA GLY A 41 -6.81 -5.22 2.58
C GLY A 41 -6.22 -3.90 3.06
N GLU A 42 -6.76 -3.29 4.12
CA GLU A 42 -6.21 -2.05 4.69
C GLU A 42 -4.77 -2.26 5.19
N ALA A 43 -3.90 -1.28 4.93
CA ALA A 43 -2.50 -1.31 5.31
C ALA A 43 -2.15 -0.08 6.15
N LEU A 44 -1.84 -0.29 7.43
CA LEU A 44 -1.38 0.79 8.31
C LEU A 44 0.15 0.80 8.36
N THR A 45 0.74 1.71 7.59
CA THR A 45 2.20 1.90 7.52
C THR A 45 2.68 2.87 8.60
N ASP A 46 3.91 2.66 9.08
CA ASP A 46 4.65 3.70 9.82
C ASP A 46 5.10 4.85 8.88
N PRO A 47 5.60 5.97 9.43
CA PRO A 47 6.01 7.11 8.61
C PRO A 47 7.07 6.78 7.55
N GLU A 48 8.05 5.93 7.87
CA GLU A 48 9.11 5.54 6.94
C GLU A 48 8.55 4.75 5.75
N GLN A 49 7.70 3.75 6.03
CA GLN A 49 7.04 2.98 4.98
C GLN A 49 6.07 3.84 4.16
N SER A 50 5.38 4.79 4.79
CA SER A 50 4.52 5.75 4.09
C SER A 50 5.30 6.60 3.09
N GLU A 51 6.45 7.16 3.50
CA GLU A 51 7.33 7.91 2.60
C GLU A 51 7.83 7.06 1.43
N ARG A 52 8.24 5.81 1.70
CA ARG A 52 8.69 4.86 0.67
C ARG A 52 7.60 4.57 -0.36
N VAL A 53 6.39 4.26 0.10
CA VAL A 53 5.23 3.98 -0.76
C VAL A 53 4.88 5.21 -1.59
N MET A 54 4.82 6.40 -0.98
CA MET A 54 4.50 7.64 -1.70
C MET A 54 5.56 8.00 -2.73
N ALA A 55 6.84 7.77 -2.46
CA ALA A 55 7.91 7.94 -3.43
C ALA A 55 7.79 6.98 -4.62
N ALA A 56 7.42 5.72 -4.37
CA ALA A 56 7.18 4.73 -5.44
C ALA A 56 5.97 5.12 -6.31
N ILE A 57 4.86 5.52 -5.69
CA ILE A 57 3.67 6.03 -6.39
C ILE A 57 4.02 7.25 -7.25
N LYS A 58 4.76 8.22 -6.70
CA LYS A 58 5.18 9.43 -7.42
C LYS A 58 6.02 9.08 -8.65
N ARG A 59 7.01 8.20 -8.49
CA ARG A 59 7.86 7.74 -9.61
C ARG A 59 7.04 7.07 -10.70
N PHE A 60 6.12 6.18 -10.32
CA PHE A 60 5.26 5.50 -11.28
C PHE A 60 4.34 6.46 -12.02
N ARG A 61 3.71 7.42 -11.33
CA ARG A 61 2.87 8.44 -11.97
C ARG A 61 3.66 9.27 -12.99
N LEU A 62 4.86 9.72 -12.64
CA LEU A 62 5.73 10.45 -13.57
C LEU A 62 6.11 9.61 -14.79
N GLN A 63 6.34 8.32 -14.62
CA GLN A 63 6.62 7.40 -15.73
C GLN A 63 5.40 7.24 -16.65
N VAL A 64 4.20 7.07 -16.08
CA VAL A 64 2.94 6.92 -16.83
C VAL A 64 2.59 8.21 -17.58
N ASP A 65 2.75 9.37 -16.94
CA ASP A 65 2.43 10.67 -17.54
C ASP A 65 3.43 11.11 -18.61
N ALA A 66 4.62 10.50 -18.67
CA ALA A 66 5.64 10.77 -19.68
C ALA A 66 5.49 9.92 -20.96
N GLY A 67 4.56 8.95 -20.97
CA GLY A 67 4.17 8.15 -22.13
C GLY A 67 2.93 8.70 -22.82
#